data_AF-A0A1Z4JE91-F1
#
_entry.id   AF-A0A1Z4JE91-F1
#
_cell.length_a   1.000
_cell.length_b   1.000
_cell.length_c   1.000
_cell.angle_alpha   90.00
_cell.angle_beta   90.00
_cell.angle_gamma   90.00
#
_symmetry.space_group_name_H-M   'P 1'
#
loop_
_entity.id
_entity.type
_entity.pdbx_description
1 polymer ?
#
loop_
_entity_poly.entity_id
_entity_poly.type
_entity_poly.pdbx_seq_one_letter_code
_entity_poly.pdbx_strand_id
1 'polypeptide(L)' 'MRFAVSSGSGQVLANGSLRIQTDESGVQRLCFESDRGTFIVGGEIGEDGDLTEAGQELYRQFFRAWGVMGIKMTSL' A
#
# COMPACT_ATOMS: atom_id res chain seq x y z
N MET A 1 -0.46 -6.87 -10.85
CA MET A 1 -1.74 -6.15 -10.79
C MET A 1 -1.47 -4.69 -10.51
N ARG A 2 -2.09 -3.78 -11.27
CA ARG A 2 -1.98 -2.34 -11.05
C ARG A 2 -3.15 -1.88 -10.18
N PHE A 3 -2.91 -0.87 -9.36
CA PHE A 3 -3.89 -0.29 -8.46
C PHE A 3 -3.87 1.23 -8.60
N ALA A 4 -5.06 1.83 -8.64
CA ALA A 4 -5.28 3.25 -8.47
C ALA A 4 -5.59 3.53 -7.01
N VAL A 5 -4.79 4.36 -6.37
CA VAL A 5 -5.06 4.96 -5.08
C VAL A 5 -5.85 6.23 -5.34
N SER A 6 -7.10 6.23 -4.90
CA SER A 6 -7.96 7.42 -4.94
C SER A 6 -8.12 8.00 -3.54
N SER A 7 -8.52 9.25 -3.45
CA SER A 7 -9.00 9.86 -2.21
C SER A 7 -10.49 9.57 -2.02
N GLY A 8 -11.00 9.73 -0.80
CA GLY A 8 -12.44 9.62 -0.52
C GLY A 8 -13.29 10.57 -1.35
N SER A 9 -12.71 11.66 -1.84
CA SER A 9 -13.36 12.62 -2.76
C SER A 9 -13.39 12.18 -4.23
N GLY A 10 -12.86 11.01 -4.58
CA GLY A 10 -12.82 10.49 -5.96
C GLY A 10 -11.63 10.96 -6.81
N GLN A 11 -10.71 11.74 -6.23
CA GLN A 11 -9.49 12.15 -6.93
C GLN A 11 -8.45 11.03 -6.90
N VAL A 12 -7.90 10.66 -8.06
CA VAL A 12 -6.77 9.71 -8.14
C VAL A 12 -5.50 10.41 -7.67
N LEU A 13 -4.92 9.89 -6.59
CA LEU A 13 -3.70 10.43 -5.96
C LEU A 13 -2.45 9.81 -6.60
N ALA A 14 -2.49 8.49 -6.79
CA ALA A 14 -1.37 7.72 -7.30
C ALA A 14 -1.88 6.47 -8.02
N ASN A 15 -1.16 6.06 -9.07
CA ASN A 15 -1.32 4.75 -9.69
C ASN A 15 -0.04 3.97 -9.43
N GLY A 16 -0.14 2.67 -9.21
CA GLY A 16 1.00 1.87 -8.80
C GLY A 16 0.74 0.38 -8.82
N SER A 17 1.64 -0.38 -8.22
CA SER A 17 1.52 -1.82 -8.05
C SER A 17 1.90 -2.22 -6.62
N LEU A 18 1.21 -3.23 -6.09
CA LEU A 18 1.59 -3.86 -4.84
C LEU A 18 2.76 -4.82 -5.08
N ARG A 19 3.75 -4.75 -4.21
CA ARG A 19 4.98 -5.55 -4.21
C ARG A 19 5.14 -6.16 -2.83
N ILE A 20 5.49 -7.43 -2.75
CA ILE A 20 5.89 -8.04 -1.49
C ILE A 20 7.41 -7.99 -1.44
N GLN A 21 7.95 -7.35 -0.41
CA GLN A 21 9.39 -7.40 -0.13
C GLN A 21 9.63 -8.35 1.02
N THR A 22 10.50 -9.33 0.80
CA THR A 22 11.00 -10.19 1.89
C THR A 22 12.29 -9.58 2.40
N ASP A 23 12.33 -9.29 3.70
CA ASP A 23 13.51 -8.80 4.39
C ASP A 23 14.52 -9.94 4.64
N GLU A 24 15.76 -9.60 4.98
CA GLU A 24 16.83 -10.56 5.28
C GLU A 24 16.50 -11.47 6.45
N SER A 25 15.60 -11.02 7.34
CA SER A 25 15.08 -11.81 8.45
C SER A 25 14.01 -12.84 8.04
N GLY A 26 13.65 -12.94 6.75
CA GLY A 26 12.62 -13.84 6.22
C GLY A 26 11.19 -13.28 6.30
N VAL A 27 11.04 -12.07 6.82
CA VAL A 27 9.77 -11.39 7.01
C VAL A 27 9.27 -10.80 5.69
N GLN A 28 8.02 -11.11 5.31
CA GLN A 28 7.40 -10.52 4.14
C GLN A 28 6.66 -9.23 4.51
N ARG A 29 6.83 -8.17 3.74
CA ARG A 29 6.16 -6.88 3.92
C ARG A 29 5.42 -6.47 2.67
N LEU A 30 4.22 -5.93 2.87
CA LEU A 30 3.41 -5.41 1.77
C LEU A 30 3.85 -3.99 1.45
N CYS A 31 4.42 -3.77 0.27
CA CYS A 31 4.86 -2.48 -0.22
C CYS A 31 4.00 -2.03 -1.40
N PHE A 32 3.81 -0.71 -1.54
CA PHE A 32 3.18 -0.10 -2.69
C PHE A 32 4.18 0.79 -3.41
N GLU A 33 4.34 0.53 -4.70
CA GLU A 33 5.19 1.33 -5.59
C GLU A 33 4.30 2.13 -6.54
N SER A 34 4.32 3.45 -6.41
CA SER A 34 3.64 4.36 -7.34
C SER A 34 4.48 4.60 -8.58
N ASP A 35 3.80 4.76 -9.71
CA ASP A 35 4.39 5.10 -11.02
C ASP A 35 5.10 6.47 -10.98
N ARG A 36 4.68 7.34 -10.06
CA ARG A 36 5.33 8.64 -9.80
C ARG A 36 6.62 8.54 -8.97
N GLY A 37 7.08 7.33 -8.65
CA GLY A 37 8.30 7.10 -7.86
C GLY A 37 8.10 7.16 -6.34
N THR A 38 6.85 7.16 -5.86
CA THR A 38 6.57 7.07 -4.42
C THR A 38 6.58 5.61 -3.99
N PHE A 39 7.48 5.24 -3.10
CA PHE A 39 7.52 3.91 -2.50
C PHE A 39 7.01 3.96 -1.07
N ILE A 40 5.94 3.22 -0.79
CA ILE A 40 5.28 3.16 0.51
C ILE A 40 5.49 1.75 1.06
N VAL A 41 6.22 1.65 2.17
CA VAL A 41 6.38 0.39 2.89
C VAL A 41 5.21 0.25 3.86
N GLY A 42 4.38 -0.77 3.65
CA GLY A 42 3.31 -1.12 4.56
C GLY A 42 3.78 -2.06 5.66
N GLY A 43 2.83 -2.80 6.23
CA GLY A 43 3.10 -3.69 7.35
C GLY A 43 3.63 -5.06 6.93
N GLU A 44 4.00 -5.81 7.95
CA GLU A 44 4.38 -7.22 7.86
C GLU A 44 3.16 -8.09 7.50
N ILE A 45 3.40 -9.06 6.62
CA ILE A 45 2.44 -10.08 6.24
C ILE A 45 2.59 -11.21 7.25
N GLY A 46 1.48 -11.59 7.88
CA GLY A 46 1.48 -12.63 8.89
C GLY A 46 1.88 -14.00 8.33
N GLU A 47 2.30 -14.91 9.21
CA GLU A 47 2.81 -16.25 8.85
C GLU A 47 1.81 -17.11 8.07
N ASP A 48 0.50 -16.87 8.23
CA ASP A 48 -0.57 -17.53 7.48
C ASP A 48 -0.86 -16.87 6.11
N GLY A 49 -0.08 -15.85 5.74
CA GLY A 49 -0.37 -14.97 4.61
C GLY A 49 -1.45 -13.94 4.91
N ASP A 50 -1.74 -13.66 6.19
CA ASP A 50 -2.70 -12.63 6.57
C ASP A 50 -2.18 -11.24 6.17
N LEU A 51 -2.97 -10.57 5.33
CA LEU A 51 -2.69 -9.23 4.81
C LEU A 51 -3.46 -8.14 5.57
N THR A 52 -4.17 -8.48 6.63
CA THR A 52 -5.05 -7.57 7.34
C THR A 52 -4.22 -6.48 8.03
N GLU A 53 -3.22 -6.87 8.80
CA GLU A 53 -2.30 -5.92 9.45
C GLU A 53 -1.42 -5.19 8.43
N ALA A 54 -0.88 -5.92 7.46
CA ALA A 54 -0.08 -5.37 6.37
C ALA A 54 -0.82 -4.26 5.61
N GLY A 55 -2.09 -4.51 5.28
CA GLY A 55 -2.98 -3.59 4.60
C GLY A 55 -3.37 -2.39 5.45
N GLN A 56 -3.64 -2.58 6.75
CA GLN A 56 -3.93 -1.47 7.67
C GLN A 56 -2.75 -0.51 7.80
N GLU A 57 -1.53 -1.04 7.98
CA GLU A 57 -0.33 -0.23 8.07
C GLU A 57 -0.03 0.46 6.73
N LEU A 58 -0.20 -0.24 5.60
CA LEU A 58 -0.08 0.38 4.27
C LEU A 58 -1.05 1.57 4.12
N TYR A 59 -2.29 1.41 4.60
CA TYR A 59 -3.30 2.47 4.59
C TYR A 59 -2.91 3.67 5.46
N ARG A 60 -2.33 3.40 6.64
CA ARG A 60 -1.81 4.44 7.54
C ARG A 60 -0.65 5.19 6.90
N GLN A 61 0.23 4.49 6.18
CA GLN A 61 1.35 5.10 5.46
C GLN A 61 0.88 5.93 4.26
N PHE A 62 -0.17 5.51 3.55
CA PHE A 62 -0.80 6.33 2.53
C PHE A 62 -1.38 7.63 3.10
N PHE A 63 -2.03 7.56 4.26
CA PHE A 63 -2.48 8.75 4.97
C PHE A 63 -1.30 9.65 5.35
N ARG A 64 -0.18 9.09 5.80
CA ARG A 64 1.02 9.85 6.17
C ARG A 64 1.71 10.49 4.96
N ALA A 65 1.73 9.81 3.82
CA ALA A 65 2.37 10.28 2.60
C ALA A 65 1.57 11.35 1.85
N TRP A 66 0.24 11.23 1.82
CA TRP A 66 -0.62 12.14 1.04
C TRP A 66 -1.54 13.02 1.89
N GLY A 67 -1.68 12.76 3.20
CA GLY A 67 -2.46 13.59 4.12
C GLY A 67 -3.98 13.53 3.93
N VAL A 68 -4.49 12.52 3.21
CA VAL A 68 -5.92 12.43 2.85
C VAL A 68 -6.61 11.24 3.47
N MET A 69 -7.78 11.47 4.06
CA MET A 69 -8.61 10.43 4.66
C MET A 69 -9.43 9.68 3.63
N GLY A 70 -9.78 8.43 3.96
CA GLY A 70 -10.76 7.64 3.22
C GLY A 70 -10.27 7.17 1.86
N ILE A 71 -9.00 6.75 1.76
CA ILE A 71 -8.30 6.46 0.50
C ILE A 71 -9.08 5.58 -0.48
N LYS A 72 -9.06 4.26 -0.49
CA LYS A 72 -9.58 3.37 -1.55
C LYS A 72 -8.54 3.11 -2.63
N MET A 73 -8.26 1.83 -2.73
CA MET A 73 -7.52 1.24 -3.83
C MET A 73 -8.51 0.54 -4.75
N THR A 74 -8.35 0.76 -6.05
CA THR A 74 -9.12 0.06 -7.07
C THR A 74 -8.14 -0.63 -8.00
N SER A 75 -8.34 -1.92 -8.25
CA SER A 75 -7.58 -2.64 -9.27
C SER A 75 -7.88 -2.06 -10.64
N LEU A 76 -6.83 -1.75 -11.41
CA LEU A 76 -6.92 -1.31 -12.80
C LEU A 76 -6.78 -2.48 -13.77
#